data_AF-A0A8D8R901-F1
#
_entry.id   AF-A0A8D8R901-F1
#
_cell.length_a   1.000
_cell.length_b   1.000
_cell.length_c   1.000
_cell.angle_alpha   90.00
_cell.angle_beta   90.00
_cell.angle_gamma   90.00
#
_symmetry.space_group_name_H-M   'P 1'
#
loop_
_entity.id
_entity.type
_entity.pdbx_description
1 polymer ?
#
loop_
_entity_poly.entity_id
_entity_poly.type
_entity_poly.pdbx_seq_one_letter_code
_entity_poly.pdbx_strand_id
1 'polypeptide(L)'
;MDLMSPGFIQASDLDSETDMDKNGKRSKKKYGKNQTYCKFCSTEVFNFERHLVRKHKTEESVVELESLSKKTKEGREQRRNILSLIRNEGNYKIYLTTVESKDGGEKLPCIHCCKVFSKNFLARHYKKCKVKPINIEEVTTR
;
A
#
# COMPACT_ATOMS: atom_id res chain seq x y z
N MET A 1 -16.78 -13.20 -32.66
CA MET A 1 -16.97 -13.57 -31.24
C MET A 1 -15.98 -12.75 -30.44
N ASP A 2 -16.37 -11.52 -30.14
CA ASP A 2 -15.52 -10.53 -29.48
C ASP A 2 -15.49 -10.77 -27.98
N LEU A 3 -14.38 -11.32 -27.49
CA LEU A 3 -14.11 -11.46 -26.06
C LEU A 3 -13.67 -10.11 -25.50
N MET A 4 -14.64 -9.39 -24.92
CA MET A 4 -14.40 -8.21 -24.10
C MET A 4 -13.48 -8.56 -22.92
N SER A 5 -12.28 -7.97 -22.89
CA SER A 5 -11.36 -8.04 -21.77
C SER A 5 -11.81 -7.13 -20.63
N PRO A 6 -12.00 -7.62 -19.38
CA PRO A 6 -12.31 -6.74 -18.26
C PRO A 6 -11.04 -6.03 -17.75
N GLY A 7 -10.99 -4.73 -18.00
CA GLY A 7 -10.53 -3.67 -17.09
C GLY A 7 -9.26 -3.90 -16.27
N PHE A 8 -8.15 -3.35 -16.75
CA PHE A 8 -6.93 -3.11 -15.99
C PHE A 8 -7.18 -2.03 -14.91
N ILE A 9 -7.30 -2.39 -13.63
CA ILE A 9 -7.29 -1.43 -12.53
C ILE A 9 -5.83 -1.20 -12.08
N GLN A 10 -5.36 -0.01 -12.39
CA GLN A 10 -4.00 0.49 -12.23
C GLN A 10 -3.80 1.05 -10.80
N ALA A 11 -2.56 0.94 -10.31
CA ALA A 11 -1.93 1.68 -9.21
C ALA A 11 -2.80 2.03 -7.98
N SER A 12 -2.56 1.29 -6.89
CA SER A 12 -2.97 1.64 -5.52
C SER A 12 -2.88 3.14 -5.25
N ASP A 13 -4.03 3.77 -5.06
CA ASP A 13 -4.24 5.19 -4.77
C ASP A 13 -3.39 5.63 -3.57
N LEU A 14 -2.19 6.13 -3.82
CA LEU A 14 -1.67 7.25 -3.03
C LEU A 14 -2.55 8.43 -3.44
N ASP A 15 -3.26 9.03 -2.48
CA ASP A 15 -3.81 10.38 -2.62
C ASP A 15 -2.65 11.29 -3.03
N SER A 16 -2.46 11.45 -4.34
CA SER A 16 -1.64 12.50 -4.91
C SER A 16 -2.50 13.74 -4.84
N GLU A 17 -2.25 14.57 -3.83
CA GLU A 17 -2.42 16.00 -4.01
C GLU A 17 -1.71 16.35 -5.32
N THR A 18 -2.50 16.76 -6.32
CA THR A 18 -1.98 17.08 -7.63
C THR A 18 -1.31 18.44 -7.54
N ASP A 19 0.02 18.46 -7.43
CA ASP A 19 0.82 19.66 -7.61
C ASP A 19 0.59 20.21 -9.03
N MET A 20 -0.32 21.17 -9.14
CA MET A 20 -0.51 22.00 -10.33
C MET A 20 0.67 22.96 -10.41
N ASP A 21 1.35 23.02 -11.57
CA ASP A 21 2.35 24.06 -11.79
C ASP A 21 1.67 25.45 -11.91
N LYS A 22 2.44 26.54 -11.78
CA LYS A 22 1.92 27.93 -11.89
C LYS A 22 1.24 28.22 -13.24
N ASN A 23 1.38 27.34 -14.23
CA ASN A 23 0.80 27.43 -15.55
C ASN A 23 -0.35 26.42 -15.81
N GLY A 24 -0.88 25.77 -14.76
CA GLY A 24 -2.06 24.89 -14.84
C GLY A 24 -1.84 23.58 -15.60
N LYS A 25 -0.60 23.20 -15.92
CA LYS A 25 -0.31 21.92 -16.59
C LYS A 25 -0.09 20.84 -15.54
N ARG A 26 -0.58 19.62 -15.83
CA ARG A 26 -0.29 18.44 -15.01
C ARG A 26 1.22 18.23 -15.01
N SER A 27 1.87 18.44 -13.87
CA SER A 27 3.29 18.14 -13.70
C SER A 27 3.50 16.65 -14.00
N LYS A 28 4.40 16.33 -14.95
CA LYS A 28 4.76 14.93 -15.22
C LYS A 28 5.38 14.39 -13.93
N LYS A 29 4.69 13.44 -13.26
CA LYS A 29 5.19 12.76 -12.06
C LYS A 29 6.64 12.33 -12.31
N LYS A 30 7.59 12.91 -11.56
CA LYS A 30 9.00 12.48 -11.59
C LYS A 30 9.03 11.06 -11.02
N TYR A 31 9.00 10.06 -11.89
CA TYR A 31 9.17 8.66 -11.52
C TYR A 31 10.51 8.52 -10.78
N GLY A 32 10.49 8.07 -9.52
CA GLY A 32 11.70 7.74 -8.75
C GLY A 32 11.98 8.49 -7.45
N LYS A 33 11.04 9.28 -6.89
CA LYS A 33 11.31 10.11 -5.69
C LYS A 33 10.57 9.74 -4.41
N ASN A 34 9.71 8.73 -4.40
CA ASN A 34 8.91 8.45 -3.21
C ASN A 34 9.71 7.56 -2.25
N GLN A 35 10.37 8.17 -1.28
CA GLN A 35 10.92 7.46 -0.13
C GLN A 35 9.78 6.75 0.60
N THR A 36 10.07 5.58 1.16
CA THR A 36 9.14 4.87 2.04
C THR A 36 9.82 4.65 3.38
N TYR A 37 9.07 4.88 4.44
CA TYR A 37 9.53 4.61 5.79
C TYR A 37 9.57 3.10 6.05
N CYS A 38 10.73 2.58 6.47
CA CYS A 38 10.87 1.18 6.81
C CYS A 38 10.42 0.92 8.25
N LYS A 39 9.44 0.02 8.43
CA LYS A 39 8.92 -0.34 9.75
C LYS A 39 9.93 -1.03 10.66
N PHE A 40 11.00 -1.61 10.10
CA PHE A 40 11.96 -2.45 10.81
C PHE A 40 13.17 -1.68 11.33
N CYS A 41 13.73 -0.77 10.52
CA CYS A 41 14.89 0.05 10.90
C CYS A 41 14.57 1.53 11.09
N SER A 42 13.31 1.94 10.91
CA SER A 42 12.87 3.33 11.13
C SER A 42 13.58 4.36 10.24
N THR A 43 13.96 3.97 9.01
CA THR A 43 14.62 4.86 8.04
C THR A 43 13.82 5.02 6.76
N GLU A 44 13.92 6.18 6.12
CA GLU A 44 13.39 6.44 4.78
C GLU A 44 14.26 5.83 3.68
N VAL A 45 13.65 5.06 2.78
CA VAL A 45 14.40 4.34 1.73
C VAL A 45 13.70 4.44 0.36
N PHE A 46 14.49 4.55 -0.72
CA PHE A 46 13.96 4.63 -2.09
C PHE A 46 13.71 3.25 -2.70
N ASN A 47 14.70 2.36 -2.66
CA ASN A 47 14.62 1.02 -3.23
C ASN A 47 14.07 0.01 -2.20
N PHE A 48 12.82 0.22 -1.76
CA PHE A 48 12.23 -0.46 -0.60
C PHE A 48 12.39 -1.98 -0.61
N GLU A 49 12.02 -2.66 -1.70
CA GLU A 49 12.14 -4.12 -1.80
C GLU A 49 13.60 -4.60 -1.68
N ARG A 50 14.52 -3.91 -2.36
CA ARG A 50 15.96 -4.22 -2.26
C ARG A 50 16.49 -3.97 -0.85
N HIS A 51 16.01 -2.92 -0.19
CA HIS A 51 16.37 -2.61 1.19
C HIS A 51 15.93 -3.74 2.12
N LEU A 52 14.67 -4.20 2.02
CA LEU A 52 14.14 -5.31 2.82
C LEU A 52 14.99 -6.57 2.67
N VAL A 53 15.23 -7.00 1.43
CA VAL A 53 16.01 -8.23 1.14
C VAL A 53 17.44 -8.17 1.69
N ARG A 54 18.07 -6.98 1.73
CA ARG A 54 19.46 -6.83 2.15
C ARG A 54 19.63 -6.62 3.65
N LYS A 55 18.68 -5.97 4.31
CA LYS A 55 18.80 -5.53 5.72
C LYS A 55 17.88 -6.28 6.68
N HIS A 56 16.79 -6.87 6.17
CA HIS A 56 15.71 -7.45 6.95
C HIS A 56 15.38 -8.87 6.48
N LYS A 57 16.39 -9.63 6.04
CA LYS A 57 16.21 -10.98 5.48
C LYS A 57 15.62 -11.98 6.48
N THR A 58 15.78 -11.75 7.77
CA THR A 58 15.29 -12.62 8.85
C THR A 58 13.86 -12.31 9.29
N GLU A 59 13.28 -11.20 8.83
CA GLU A 59 11.91 -10.83 9.17
C GLU A 59 10.92 -11.74 8.45
N GLU A 60 9.93 -12.27 9.16
CA GLU A 60 8.98 -13.26 8.64
C GLU A 60 8.33 -12.83 7.31
N SER A 61 7.76 -11.62 7.28
CA SER A 61 7.15 -11.07 6.05
C SER A 61 8.14 -10.86 4.89
N VAL A 62 9.44 -10.72 5.17
CA VAL A 62 10.48 -10.61 4.13
C VAL A 62 10.91 -12.00 3.65
N VAL A 63 11.00 -12.98 4.55
CA VAL A 63 11.22 -14.39 4.20
C VAL A 63 10.09 -14.89 3.30
N GLU A 64 8.84 -14.61 3.65
CA GLU A 64 7.68 -14.92 2.81
C GLU A 64 7.76 -14.20 1.46
N LEU A 65 8.12 -12.91 1.45
CA LEU A 65 8.32 -12.17 0.21
C LEU A 65 9.38 -12.84 -0.69
N GLU A 66 10.48 -13.34 -0.14
CA GLU A 66 11.54 -13.99 -0.92
C GLU A 66 11.13 -15.36 -1.47
N SER A 67 10.28 -16.12 -0.77
CA SER A 67 9.81 -17.44 -1.20
C SER A 67 8.87 -17.37 -2.41
N LEU A 68 8.20 -16.23 -2.63
CA LEU A 68 7.24 -16.05 -3.71
C LEU A 68 7.87 -15.84 -5.10
N SER A 69 7.28 -16.47 -6.11
CA SER A 69 7.75 -16.39 -7.50
C SER A 69 7.67 -14.98 -8.10
N LYS A 70 8.74 -14.57 -8.77
CA LYS A 70 8.80 -13.33 -9.58
C LYS A 70 8.26 -13.51 -11.00
N LYS A 71 8.09 -14.75 -11.45
CA LYS A 71 7.79 -15.08 -12.86
C LYS A 71 6.28 -15.24 -13.10
N THR A 72 5.57 -15.86 -12.17
CA THR A 72 4.13 -16.10 -12.31
C THR A 72 3.32 -14.84 -12.02
N LYS A 73 2.10 -14.75 -12.58
CA LYS A 73 1.18 -13.65 -12.30
C LYS A 73 0.79 -13.63 -10.82
N GLU A 74 0.44 -14.79 -10.28
CA GLU A 74 0.02 -14.98 -8.88
C GLU A 74 1.14 -14.63 -7.90
N GLY A 75 2.35 -15.15 -8.13
CA GLY A 75 3.50 -14.84 -7.28
C GLY A 75 3.81 -13.33 -7.28
N ARG A 76 3.75 -12.67 -8.45
CA ARG A 76 3.90 -11.20 -8.53
C ARG A 76 2.80 -10.46 -7.77
N GLU A 77 1.57 -10.96 -7.78
CA GLU A 77 0.48 -10.36 -7.01
C GLU A 77 0.67 -10.51 -5.51
N GLN A 78 0.99 -11.72 -5.03
CA GLN A 78 1.28 -11.98 -3.62
C GLN A 78 2.44 -11.12 -3.12
N ARG A 79 3.53 -11.02 -3.90
CA ARG A 79 4.67 -10.14 -3.59
C ARG A 79 4.26 -8.68 -3.43
N ARG A 80 3.39 -8.18 -4.32
CA ARG A 80 2.88 -6.80 -4.22
C ARG A 80 2.02 -6.59 -2.98
N ASN A 81 1.24 -7.60 -2.57
CA ASN A 81 0.41 -7.52 -1.37
C ASN A 81 1.28 -7.42 -0.12
N ILE A 82 2.26 -8.32 0.04
CA ILE A 82 3.21 -8.29 1.17
C ILE A 82 3.98 -6.97 1.20
N LEU A 83 4.54 -6.55 0.06
CA LEU A 83 5.24 -5.26 -0.01
C LEU A 83 4.34 -4.09 0.40
N SER A 84 3.07 -4.09 -0.02
CA SER A 84 2.14 -3.03 0.34
C SER A 84 1.83 -3.00 1.83
N LEU A 85 1.66 -4.17 2.46
CA LEU A 85 1.46 -4.28 3.91
C LEU A 85 2.65 -3.71 4.69
N ILE A 86 3.87 -4.14 4.35
CA ILE A 86 5.08 -3.66 5.02
C ILE A 86 5.22 -2.13 4.88
N ARG A 87 4.91 -1.57 3.70
CA ARG A 87 4.91 -0.10 3.50
C ARG A 87 3.85 0.60 4.33
N ASN A 88 2.63 0.08 4.34
CA ASN A 88 1.52 0.68 5.07
C ASN A 88 1.81 0.72 6.56
N GLU A 89 2.34 -0.35 7.14
CA GLU A 89 2.74 -0.40 8.54
C GLU A 89 3.83 0.63 8.88
N GLY A 90 4.83 0.79 7.99
CA GLY A 90 5.85 1.84 8.15
C GLY A 90 5.23 3.23 8.17
N ASN A 91 4.36 3.53 7.20
CA ASN A 91 3.67 4.82 7.13
C ASN A 91 2.69 5.02 8.30
N TYR A 92 2.09 3.94 8.83
CA TYR A 92 1.21 4.01 9.99
C TYR A 92 1.97 4.40 11.26
N LYS A 93 3.21 3.91 11.44
CA LYS A 93 4.08 4.38 12.54
C LYS A 93 4.32 5.88 12.47
N ILE A 94 4.60 6.42 11.28
CA ILE A 94 4.73 7.88 11.09
C ILE A 94 3.43 8.60 11.41
N TYR A 95 2.30 8.10 10.90
CA TYR A 95 0.98 8.67 11.22
C TYR A 95 0.72 8.76 12.73
N LEU A 96 1.04 7.73 13.51
CA LEU A 96 0.87 7.75 14.97
C LEU A 96 1.67 8.90 15.61
N THR A 97 2.94 9.07 15.21
CA THR A 97 3.78 10.17 15.72
C THR A 97 3.23 11.56 15.35
N THR A 98 2.63 11.71 14.16
CA THR A 98 2.01 12.98 13.75
C THR A 98 0.72 13.28 14.49
N VAL A 99 -0.13 12.28 14.75
CA VAL A 99 -1.39 12.47 15.47
C VAL A 99 -1.17 12.84 16.93
N GLU A 100 -0.18 12.24 17.58
CA GLU A 100 0.22 12.61 18.95
C GLU A 100 0.67 14.07 19.04
N SER A 101 1.14 14.65 17.93
CA SER A 101 1.64 16.02 17.83
C SER A 101 0.53 17.08 17.59
N LYS A 102 -0.77 16.71 17.67
CA LYS A 102 -1.97 17.59 17.54
C LYS A 102 -2.29 18.15 16.15
N ASP A 103 -1.46 17.90 15.13
CA ASP A 103 -1.71 18.29 13.73
C ASP A 103 -2.41 17.18 12.90
N GLY A 104 -3.00 16.19 13.56
CA GLY A 104 -3.66 15.03 12.94
C GLY A 104 -4.93 15.37 12.17
N GLY A 105 -4.76 15.97 10.99
CA GLY A 105 -5.84 16.24 10.03
C GLY A 105 -6.60 14.97 9.60
N GLU A 106 -7.71 15.19 8.89
CA GLU A 106 -8.83 14.31 8.46
C GLU A 106 -8.53 12.92 7.85
N LYS A 107 -7.29 12.45 7.92
CA LYS A 107 -6.84 11.14 7.46
C LYS A 107 -6.95 10.12 8.59
N LEU A 108 -7.49 8.96 8.27
CA LEU A 108 -7.70 7.84 9.18
C LEU A 108 -7.10 6.55 8.59
N PRO A 109 -6.48 5.70 9.43
CA PRO A 109 -5.93 4.42 9.01
C PRO A 109 -7.05 3.39 8.79
N CYS A 110 -6.84 2.49 7.83
CA CYS A 110 -7.61 1.26 7.75
C CYS A 110 -7.13 0.26 8.80
N ILE A 111 -8.05 -0.23 9.63
CA ILE A 111 -7.76 -1.22 10.67
C ILE A 111 -7.21 -2.56 10.14
N HIS A 112 -7.48 -2.91 8.87
CA HIS A 112 -7.06 -4.19 8.31
C HIS A 112 -5.72 -4.13 7.59
N CYS A 113 -5.43 -3.05 6.87
CA CYS A 113 -4.22 -2.96 6.05
C CYS A 113 -3.25 -1.85 6.47
N CYS A 114 -3.56 -1.11 7.55
CA CYS A 114 -2.81 0.02 8.09
C CYS A 114 -2.56 1.18 7.12
N LYS A 115 -3.17 1.17 5.92
CA LYS A 115 -3.05 2.27 4.98
C LYS A 115 -3.87 3.47 5.48
N VAL A 116 -3.27 4.64 5.44
CA VAL A 116 -3.88 5.91 5.86
C VAL A 116 -4.61 6.54 4.67
N PHE A 117 -5.86 6.95 4.88
CA PHE A 117 -6.75 7.51 3.84
C PHE A 117 -7.50 8.73 4.37
N SER A 118 -7.97 9.63 3.52
CA SER A 118 -9.02 10.58 3.91
C SER A 118 -10.35 9.86 4.25
N LYS A 119 -11.20 10.49 5.07
CA LYS A 119 -12.47 9.90 5.56
C LYS A 119 -13.35 9.27 4.46
N ASN A 120 -13.55 9.97 3.34
CA ASN A 120 -14.38 9.49 2.22
C ASN A 120 -13.75 8.28 1.50
N PHE A 121 -12.44 8.24 1.37
CA PHE A 121 -11.72 7.14 0.74
C PHE A 121 -11.63 5.92 1.66
N LEU A 122 -11.49 6.12 2.97
CA LEU A 122 -11.48 5.03 3.94
C LEU A 122 -12.78 4.23 3.88
N ALA A 123 -13.94 4.90 3.83
CA ALA A 123 -15.23 4.23 3.77
C ALA A 123 -15.37 3.33 2.52
N ARG A 124 -14.88 3.81 1.36
CA ARG A 124 -14.87 3.03 0.11
C ARG A 124 -13.86 1.89 0.17
N HIS A 125 -12.67 2.14 0.72
CA HIS A 125 -11.62 1.14 0.88
C HIS A 125 -12.06 0.01 1.80
N TYR A 126 -12.65 0.32 2.95
CA TYR A 126 -13.05 -0.66 3.97
C TYR A 126 -13.94 -1.77 3.40
N LYS A 127 -14.90 -1.41 2.53
CA LYS A 127 -15.80 -2.35 1.86
C LYS A 127 -15.09 -3.35 0.93
N LYS A 128 -13.92 -2.99 0.41
CA LYS A 128 -13.16 -3.76 -0.60
C LYS A 128 -11.73 -4.06 -0.15
N CYS A 129 -11.45 -3.94 1.15
CA CYS A 129 -10.11 -4.14 1.67
C CYS A 129 -9.72 -5.61 1.49
N LYS A 130 -8.69 -5.86 0.70
CA LYS A 130 -8.22 -7.23 0.39
C LYS A 130 -7.66 -7.98 1.60
N VAL A 131 -7.36 -7.26 2.68
CA VAL A 131 -6.79 -7.80 3.94
C VAL A 131 -7.89 -8.00 5.00
N LYS A 132 -9.12 -7.54 4.71
CA LYS A 132 -10.24 -7.77 5.61
C LYS A 132 -10.49 -9.28 5.74
N PRO A 133 -10.60 -9.83 6.97
CA PRO A 133 -10.93 -11.24 7.15
C PRO A 133 -12.29 -11.53 6.50
N ILE A 134 -12.36 -12.63 5.76
CA ILE A 134 -13.61 -13.12 5.17
C ILE A 134 -14.46 -13.65 6.33
N ASN A 135 -15.66 -13.12 6.52
CA ASN A 135 -16.61 -13.72 7.45
C ASN A 135 -17.16 -15.00 6.81
N ILE A 136 -16.86 -16.16 7.40
CA ILE A 136 -17.18 -17.49 6.86
C ILE A 136 -18.70 -17.75 6.86
N GLU A 137 -19.48 -16.99 7.65
CA GLU A 137 -20.94 -17.14 7.76
C GLU A 137 -21.72 -16.73 6.50
N GLU A 138 -21.14 -15.97 5.57
CA GLU A 138 -21.79 -15.55 4.32
C GLU A 138 -21.58 -16.54 3.15
N VAL A 139 -20.78 -17.60 3.35
CA VAL A 139 -20.39 -18.53 2.27
C VAL A 139 -21.31 -19.76 2.18
N THR A 140 -22.08 -20.07 3.22
CA THR A 140 -22.90 -21.29 3.31
C THR A 140 -24.31 -21.19 2.72
N THR A 141 -24.61 -20.14 1.94
CA THR A 141 -25.93 -19.96 1.31
C THR A 141 -25.81 -19.85 -0.21
N ARG A 142 -25.27 -20.87 -0.87
CA ARG A 142 -25.42 -21.09 -2.32
C ARG A 142 -25.47 -22.58 -2.66
#